data_AF-A0A3Q3QFG1-F1
#
_entry.id   AF-A0A3Q3QFG1-F1
#
_cell.length_a   1.000
_cell.length_b   1.000
_cell.length_c   1.000
_cell.angle_alpha   90.00
_cell.angle_beta   90.00
_cell.angle_gamma   90.00
#
_symmetry.space_group_name_H-M   'P 1'
#
loop_
_entity.id
_entity.type
_entity.pdbx_description
1 polymer ?
#
loop_
_entity_poly.entity_id
_entity_poly.type
_entity_poly.pdbx_seq_one_letter_code
_entity_poly.pdbx_strand_id
1 'polypeptide(L)'
;GGGYEPRYRELARVVKDEFPDADVSGFVGRRSFEIVINGQLVFSKLETGGFPYEEDVMNAIKMAQEGKPVPKITKSRAPCVIM
;
A
#
# COMPACT_ATOMS: atom_id res chain seq x y z
N GLY A 1 20.94 -8.62 2.80
CA GLY A 1 19.88 -8.71 1.79
C GLY A 1 18.56 -8.58 2.50
N GLY A 2 17.85 -7.47 2.31
CA GLY A 2 16.62 -7.17 3.04
C GLY A 2 15.77 -6.23 2.20
N GLY A 3 15.41 -6.67 1.00
CA GLY A 3 14.56 -5.89 0.10
C GLY A 3 13.11 -6.04 0.53
N TYR A 4 12.31 -5.00 0.38
CA TYR A 4 10.85 -5.05 0.55
C TYR A 4 10.15 -5.86 -0.56
N GLU A 5 10.93 -6.34 -1.53
CA GLU A 5 10.54 -7.12 -2.69
C GLU A 5 9.82 -8.45 -2.38
N PRO A 6 10.26 -9.30 -1.42
CA PRO A 6 9.55 -10.53 -1.08
C PRO A 6 8.17 -10.23 -0.50
N ARG A 7 8.07 -9.20 0.33
CA ARG A 7 6.83 -8.79 1.01
C ARG A 7 5.82 -8.22 0.02
N TYR A 8 6.28 -7.36 -0.90
CA TYR A 8 5.47 -6.89 -2.01
C TYR A 8 5.01 -8.04 -2.91
N ARG A 9 5.91 -8.99 -3.23
CA ARG A 9 5.59 -10.11 -4.11
C ARG A 9 4.59 -11.08 -3.49
N GLU A 10 4.65 -11.30 -2.18
CA GLU A 10 3.68 -12.11 -1.46
C GLU A 10 2.31 -11.43 -1.45
N LEU A 11 2.25 -10.14 -1.10
CA LEU A 11 1.03 -9.35 -1.16
C LEU A 11 0.43 -9.35 -2.57
N ALA A 12 1.25 -9.12 -3.60
CA ALA A 12 0.81 -9.13 -4.98
C ALA A 12 0.28 -10.49 -5.44
N ARG A 13 0.84 -11.61 -4.92
CA ARG A 13 0.29 -12.95 -5.18
C ARG A 13 -1.08 -13.11 -4.54
N VAL A 14 -1.22 -12.79 -3.26
CA VAL A 14 -2.50 -12.91 -2.55
C VAL A 14 -3.57 -12.04 -3.21
N VAL A 15 -3.22 -10.81 -3.57
CA VAL A 15 -4.12 -9.89 -4.24
C VAL A 15 -4.50 -10.39 -5.64
N LYS A 16 -3.58 -10.96 -6.42
CA LYS A 16 -3.93 -11.57 -7.71
C LYS A 16 -4.76 -12.84 -7.59
N ASP A 17 -4.57 -13.60 -6.52
CA ASP A 17 -5.34 -14.82 -6.24
C ASP A 17 -6.79 -14.48 -5.84
N GLU A 18 -6.93 -13.48 -4.97
CA GLU A 18 -8.24 -13.01 -4.49
C GLU A 18 -8.93 -12.11 -5.53
N PHE A 19 -8.16 -11.39 -6.35
CA PHE A 19 -8.62 -10.44 -7.36
C PHE A 19 -7.87 -10.63 -8.69
N PRO A 20 -8.27 -11.61 -9.52
CA PRO A 20 -7.61 -11.88 -10.80
C PRO A 20 -7.75 -10.74 -11.81
N ASP A 21 -8.76 -9.87 -11.65
CA ASP A 21 -9.00 -8.69 -12.49
C ASP A 21 -8.19 -7.45 -12.03
N ALA A 22 -7.58 -7.49 -10.84
CA ALA A 22 -6.84 -6.36 -10.29
C ALA A 22 -5.39 -6.33 -10.82
N ASP A 23 -5.00 -5.22 -11.46
CA ASP A 23 -3.60 -4.98 -11.83
C ASP A 23 -2.81 -4.51 -10.61
N VAL A 24 -2.01 -5.42 -10.04
CA VAL A 24 -1.11 -5.10 -8.93
C VAL A 24 0.23 -4.68 -9.48
N SER A 25 0.41 -3.38 -9.63
CA SER A 25 1.69 -2.75 -9.96
C SER A 25 2.24 -2.01 -8.75
N GLY A 26 3.50 -2.24 -8.41
CA GLY A 26 4.14 -1.64 -7.25
C GLY A 26 5.63 -1.44 -7.49
N PHE A 27 6.10 -0.23 -7.23
CA PHE A 27 7.50 0.12 -7.36
C PHE A 27 8.09 0.34 -5.98
N VAL A 28 8.98 -0.55 -5.55
CA VAL A 28 9.76 -0.35 -4.34
C VAL A 28 10.91 0.60 -4.69
N GLY A 29 10.66 1.91 -4.56
CA GLY A 29 11.71 2.92 -4.70
C GLY A 29 12.74 2.79 -3.57
N ARG A 30 13.97 3.28 -3.81
CA ARG A 30 15.03 3.29 -2.77
C ARG A 30 14.63 4.06 -1.50
N ARG A 31 13.66 4.98 -1.58
CA ARG A 31 13.20 5.81 -0.46
C ARG A 31 11.67 5.97 -0.36
N SER A 32 10.93 5.87 -1.46
CA SER A 32 9.49 6.13 -1.51
C SER A 32 8.67 4.86 -1.66
N PHE A 33 7.47 4.85 -1.07
CA PHE A 33 6.49 3.77 -1.17
C PHE A 33 5.10 4.39 -1.28
N GLU A 34 4.45 4.16 -2.41
CA GLU A 34 3.17 4.77 -2.76
C GLU A 34 2.24 3.65 -3.21
N ILE A 35 0.98 3.73 -2.76
CA ILE A 35 -0.06 2.77 -3.13
C ILE A 35 -1.13 3.54 -3.88
N VAL A 36 -1.37 3.12 -5.11
CA VAL A 36 -2.42 3.67 -5.97
C VAL A 36 -3.39 2.54 -6.28
N ILE A 37 -4.68 2.76 -6.03
CA ILE A 37 -5.73 1.78 -6.29
C ILE A 37 -6.82 2.46 -7.10
N ASN A 38 -7.24 1.88 -8.22
CA ASN A 38 -8.19 2.50 -9.17
C ASN A 38 -7.78 3.93 -9.61
N GLY A 39 -6.48 4.19 -9.74
CA GLY A 39 -5.96 5.54 -10.11
C GLY A 39 -5.98 6.57 -8.98
N GLN A 40 -6.40 6.19 -7.77
CA GLN A 40 -6.42 7.05 -6.60
C GLN A 40 -5.24 6.73 -5.67
N LEU A 41 -4.44 7.73 -5.31
CA LEU A 41 -3.35 7.60 -4.34
C LEU A 41 -3.93 7.40 -2.94
N VAL A 42 -3.98 6.15 -2.48
CA VAL A 42 -4.54 5.79 -1.17
C VAL A 42 -3.50 5.87 -0.06
N PHE A 43 -2.21 5.79 -0.39
CA PHE A 43 -1.12 5.93 0.57
C PHE A 43 0.12 6.51 -0.06
N SER A 44 0.79 7.41 0.65
CA SER A 44 2.12 7.89 0.33
C SER A 44 3.00 7.87 1.56
N LYS A 45 4.10 7.13 1.49
CA LYS A 45 5.15 7.12 2.53
C LYS A 45 5.78 8.50 2.71
N LEU A 46 5.85 9.30 1.65
CA LEU A 46 6.40 10.66 1.74
C LEU A 46 5.47 11.59 2.54
N GLU A 47 4.15 11.45 2.36
CA GLU A 47 3.17 12.22 3.12
C GLU A 47 3.09 11.76 4.58
N THR A 48 3.09 10.44 4.79
CA THR A 48 2.85 9.87 6.12
C THR A 48 4.13 9.75 6.95
N GLY A 49 5.30 9.71 6.33
CA GLY A 49 6.61 9.60 6.98
C GLY A 49 7.00 8.18 7.38
N GLY A 50 6.15 7.19 7.10
CA GLY A 50 6.34 5.80 7.55
C GLY A 50 5.85 4.77 6.53
N PHE A 51 6.06 3.49 6.84
CA PHE A 51 5.46 2.40 6.06
C PHE A 51 4.04 2.12 6.56
N PRO A 52 3.10 1.78 5.64
CA PRO A 52 1.77 1.35 6.02
C PRO A 52 1.85 -0.06 6.61
N TYR A 53 0.85 -0.42 7.41
CA TYR A 53 0.69 -1.80 7.86
C TYR A 53 0.13 -2.66 6.73
N GLU A 54 0.54 -3.92 6.68
CA GLU A 54 0.09 -4.88 5.66
C GLU A 54 -1.43 -5.04 5.68
N GLU A 55 -2.03 -5.02 6.88
CA GLU A 55 -3.49 -5.06 7.09
C GLU A 55 -4.20 -3.87 6.43
N ASP A 56 -3.66 -2.65 6.55
CA ASP A 56 -4.24 -1.44 5.96
C ASP A 56 -4.21 -1.54 4.43
N VAL A 57 -3.12 -2.06 3.87
CA VAL A 57 -2.99 -2.27 2.42
C VAL A 57 -4.00 -3.30 1.92
N MET A 58 -4.10 -4.47 2.57
CA MET A 58 -5.08 -5.48 2.19
C MET A 58 -6.51 -4.97 2.29
N ASN A 59 -6.83 -4.23 3.36
CA ASN A 59 -8.16 -3.69 3.57
C ASN A 59 -8.51 -2.65 2.50
N ALA A 60 -7.57 -1.77 2.15
CA ALA A 60 -7.75 -0.79 1.07
C ALA A 60 -8.02 -1.47 -0.28
N ILE A 61 -7.32 -2.56 -0.59
CA ILE A 61 -7.53 -3.33 -1.82
C ILE A 61 -8.91 -4.01 -1.82
N LYS A 62 -9.30 -4.65 -0.70
CA LYS A 62 -10.64 -5.24 -0.54
C LYS A 62 -11.75 -4.21 -0.75
N MET A 63 -11.64 -3.04 -0.13
CA MET A 63 -12.61 -1.98 -0.27
C MET A 63 -12.71 -1.49 -1.72
N ALA A 64 -11.56 -1.35 -2.40
CA ALA A 64 -11.53 -0.92 -3.80
C ALA A 64 -12.21 -1.92 -4.72
N GLN A 65 -12.01 -3.21 -4.48
CA GLN A 65 -12.63 -4.25 -5.28
C GLN A 65 -14.14 -4.36 -5.03
N GLU A 66 -14.58 -4.16 -3.79
CA GLU A 66 -16.01 -4.13 -3.46
C GLU A 66 -16.72 -2.89 -4.05
N GLY A 67 -15.98 -1.98 -4.70
CA GLY A 67 -16.50 -0.72 -5.23
C GLY A 67 -16.77 0.32 -4.15
N LYS A 68 -16.25 0.12 -2.94
CA LYS A 68 -16.37 1.05 -1.82
C LYS A 68 -15.31 2.15 -1.92
N PRO A 69 -15.59 3.34 -1.37
CA PRO A 69 -14.60 4.41 -1.30
C PRO A 69 -13.41 3.93 -0.47
N VAL A 70 -12.23 3.87 -1.09
CA VAL A 70 -11.01 3.45 -0.42
C VAL A 70 -10.52 4.61 0.45
N PRO A 71 -10.54 4.47 1.79
CA PRO A 71 -10.07 5.54 2.66
C PRO A 71 -8.57 5.73 2.47
N LYS A 72 -8.12 6.99 2.51
CA LYS A 72 -6.69 7.31 2.48
C LYS A 72 -6.06 6.77 3.77
N ILE A 73 -5.06 5.91 3.64
CA ILE A 73 -4.33 5.37 4.78
C ILE A 73 -3.48 6.52 5.35
N THR A 74 -3.93 7.09 6.47
CA THR A 74 -3.19 8.14 7.21
C THR A 74 -2.36 7.56 8.35
N LYS A 75 -2.62 6.30 8.70
CA LYS A 75 -1.91 5.56 9.74
C LYS A 75 -0.53 5.18 9.22
N SER A 76 0.49 5.85 9.74
CA SER A 76 1.87 5.41 9.57
C SER A 76 2.65 5.68 10.85
N ARG A 77 3.77 4.98 11.01
CA ARG A 77 4.72 5.26 12.08
C ARG A 77 5.42 6.58 11.76
N ALA A 78 4.87 7.68 12.25
CA ALA A 78 5.49 8.99 12.09
C ALA A 78 6.88 9.00 12.75
N PRO A 79 7.91 9.59 12.13
CA PRO A 79 9.02 10.13 12.89
C PRO A 79 8.47 11.33 13.66
N CYS A 80 8.33 11.20 14.97
CA CYS A 80 8.12 12.35 15.85
C CYS A 80 9.21 13.38 15.57
N VAL A 81 8.86 14.47 14.90
CA VAL A 81 9.64 15.71 14.95
C VAL A 81 8.97 16.58 16.01
N ILE A 82 9.66 16.70 17.14
CA ILE A 82 9.45 17.76 18.12
C ILE A 82 9.86 19.05 17.41
N MET A 83 8.91 19.99 17.24
CA MET A 83 9.20 21.38 16.88
C MET A 83 9.71 22.14 18.10
#